data_AF-A0A396LME8-F1
#
_entry.id   AF-A0A396LME8-F1
#
_cell.length_a   1.000
_cell.length_b   1.000
_cell.length_c   1.000
_cell.angle_alpha   90.00
_cell.angle_beta   90.00
_cell.angle_gamma   90.00
#
_symmetry.space_group_name_H-M   'P 1'
#
loop_
_entity.id
_entity.type
_entity.pdbx_description
1 polymer ?
#
loop_
_entity_poly.entity_id
_entity_poly.type
_entity_poly.pdbx_seq_one_letter_code
_entity_poly.pdbx_strand_id
1 'polypeptide(L)'
;MKNKNYLSDQIRNNIPKRNIEEGRESVRMFVEMLKKRKINVIDEAILNRAYEEEDYVDEKMLGLVLKALKIDEPVQYIPRYIRNMNAFHANGTKVVVVDELLEYTLISFLFTMYSLENNRSEENVTRCMKNFYVLEDLQNGKREIGTHNETQLYEMSLLPENLMHTAMDNYWTIWTFLIGHELYHAIHPEDRNGKDTELRADQYAYRLLINLIMQQKKNEVPEELQVFWEDQYLSPIILFEMFRLFDVYSELKGKKIVYQDHPTPKERQDNIFSMFKDDIPEEMNTEEGNKVLNLILNSSEYAEDWLRYKISKGKL
;
A
#
# COMPACT_ATOMS: atom_id res chain seq x y z
N MET A 1 -34.08 8.89 13.76
CA MET A 1 -32.96 8.95 12.78
C MET A 1 -31.94 10.06 13.17
N LYS A 2 -31.34 10.04 14.37
CA LYS A 2 -30.43 11.14 14.82
C LYS A 2 -29.08 10.70 15.42
N ASN A 3 -28.73 9.40 15.44
CA ASN A 3 -27.50 8.91 16.09
C ASN A 3 -26.52 8.14 15.16
N LYS A 4 -26.75 8.08 13.85
CA LYS A 4 -25.97 7.20 12.95
C LYS A 4 -24.53 7.65 12.65
N ASN A 5 -24.15 8.92 12.88
CA ASN A 5 -22.86 9.47 12.42
C ASN A 5 -21.89 9.95 13.52
N TYR A 6 -22.20 9.76 14.81
CA TYR A 6 -21.41 10.42 15.87
C TYR A 6 -19.92 10.02 15.90
N LEU A 7 -19.57 8.74 15.72
CA LEU A 7 -18.17 8.29 15.77
C LEU A 7 -17.39 8.62 14.48
N SER A 8 -18.03 8.49 13.31
CA SER A 8 -17.44 8.91 12.03
C SER A 8 -17.20 10.43 12.02
N ASP A 9 -18.15 11.21 12.52
CA ASP A 9 -18.03 12.66 12.64
C ASP A 9 -16.96 13.03 13.66
N GLN A 10 -16.85 12.30 14.78
CA GLN A 10 -15.76 12.48 15.73
C GLN A 10 -14.38 12.22 15.11
N ILE A 11 -14.21 11.15 14.32
CA ILE A 11 -12.94 10.89 13.63
C ILE A 11 -12.64 12.01 12.65
N ARG A 12 -13.62 12.39 11.82
CA ARG A 12 -13.44 13.44 10.82
C ARG A 12 -13.10 14.79 11.42
N ASN A 13 -13.67 15.12 12.59
CA ASN A 13 -13.50 16.41 13.25
C ASN A 13 -12.25 16.48 14.13
N ASN A 14 -11.77 15.35 14.67
CA ASN A 14 -10.68 15.34 15.64
C ASN A 14 -9.35 14.83 15.07
N ILE A 15 -9.38 14.13 13.93
CA ILE A 15 -8.18 13.59 13.30
C ILE A 15 -7.91 14.34 12.00
N PRO A 16 -6.70 14.88 11.81
CA PRO A 16 -6.36 15.62 10.60
C PRO A 16 -6.39 14.71 9.37
N LYS A 17 -6.89 15.27 8.27
CA LYS A 17 -6.72 14.79 6.90
C LYS A 17 -5.67 15.67 6.24
N ARG A 18 -4.87 15.14 5.31
CA ARG A 18 -4.01 16.00 4.49
C ARG A 18 -4.86 16.99 3.70
N ASN A 19 -4.45 18.25 3.67
CA ASN A 19 -5.17 19.27 2.92
C ASN A 19 -4.80 19.15 1.44
N ILE A 20 -5.68 18.57 0.62
CA ILE A 20 -5.41 18.44 -0.82
C ILE A 20 -5.22 19.80 -1.49
N GLU A 21 -5.92 20.86 -1.03
CA GLU A 21 -5.80 22.22 -1.60
C GLU A 21 -4.37 22.77 -1.51
N GLU A 22 -3.65 22.46 -0.43
CA GLU A 22 -2.24 22.86 -0.27
C GLU A 22 -1.32 22.14 -1.26
N GLY A 23 -1.70 20.92 -1.69
CA GLY A 23 -0.94 20.11 -2.65
C GLY A 23 -1.27 20.37 -4.11
N ARG A 24 -2.43 20.98 -4.43
CA ARG A 24 -2.94 21.10 -5.81
C ARG A 24 -1.97 21.79 -6.77
N GLU A 25 -1.31 22.86 -6.32
CA GLU A 25 -0.34 23.55 -7.17
C GLU A 25 0.84 22.64 -7.52
N SER A 26 1.35 21.88 -6.55
CA SER A 26 2.46 20.94 -6.75
C SER A 26 2.06 19.81 -7.69
N VAL A 27 0.84 19.26 -7.56
CA VAL A 27 0.30 18.25 -8.48
C VAL A 27 0.17 18.82 -9.89
N ARG A 28 -0.38 20.04 -10.04
CA ARG A 28 -0.48 20.68 -11.36
C ARG A 28 0.89 20.92 -11.98
N MET A 29 1.86 21.40 -11.21
CA MET A 29 3.24 21.57 -11.67
C MET A 29 3.85 20.24 -12.13
N PHE A 30 3.63 19.17 -11.37
CA PHE A 30 4.09 17.83 -11.72
C PHE A 30 3.49 17.34 -13.04
N VAL A 31 2.17 17.47 -13.20
CA VAL A 31 1.48 17.06 -14.43
C VAL A 31 1.98 17.86 -15.64
N GLU A 32 2.15 19.18 -15.51
CA GLU A 32 2.71 20.02 -16.57
C GLU A 32 4.16 19.65 -16.90
N MET A 33 4.96 19.29 -15.90
CA MET A 33 6.32 18.79 -16.08
C MET A 33 6.31 17.46 -16.86
N LEU A 34 5.47 16.49 -16.48
CA LEU A 34 5.35 15.21 -17.20
C LEU A 34 4.95 15.43 -18.67
N LYS A 35 3.97 16.32 -18.93
CA LYS A 35 3.56 16.72 -20.29
C LYS A 35 4.70 17.31 -21.11
N LYS A 36 5.45 18.26 -20.56
CA LYS A 36 6.63 18.86 -21.23
C LYS A 36 7.69 17.82 -21.57
N ARG A 37 7.82 16.78 -20.73
CA ARG A 37 8.78 15.69 -20.90
C ARG A 37 8.25 14.53 -21.74
N LYS A 38 6.98 14.57 -22.19
CA LYS A 38 6.29 13.52 -22.94
C LYS A 38 6.21 12.18 -22.19
N ILE A 39 6.01 12.26 -20.88
CA ILE A 39 5.78 11.09 -20.02
C ILE A 39 4.26 10.96 -19.84
N ASN A 40 3.66 9.88 -20.36
CA ASN A 40 2.21 9.72 -20.47
C ASN A 40 1.67 8.72 -19.44
N VAL A 41 1.81 9.04 -18.15
CA VAL A 41 1.42 8.15 -17.04
C VAL A 41 0.28 8.67 -16.18
N ILE A 42 -0.36 9.76 -16.62
CA ILE A 42 -1.47 10.38 -15.90
C ILE A 42 -2.75 10.20 -16.72
N ASP A 43 -3.75 9.59 -16.10
CA ASP A 43 -5.12 9.66 -16.59
C ASP A 43 -5.72 11.02 -16.20
N GLU A 44 -5.84 11.93 -17.17
CA GLU A 44 -6.39 13.27 -16.93
C GLU A 44 -7.86 13.24 -16.53
N ALA A 45 -8.64 12.25 -16.98
CA ALA A 45 -10.05 12.15 -16.62
C ALA A 45 -10.20 11.78 -15.14
N ILE A 46 -9.39 10.84 -14.66
CA ILE A 46 -9.33 10.47 -13.25
C ILE A 46 -8.79 11.63 -12.40
N LEU A 47 -7.72 12.29 -12.83
CA LEU A 47 -7.16 13.44 -12.12
C LEU A 47 -8.18 14.57 -11.97
N ASN A 48 -8.92 14.89 -13.02
CA ASN A 48 -9.95 15.92 -12.97
C ASN A 48 -11.07 15.56 -11.99
N ARG A 49 -11.50 14.28 -11.96
CA ARG A 49 -12.48 13.81 -10.97
C ARG A 49 -11.95 13.89 -9.55
N ALA A 50 -10.68 13.57 -9.32
CA ALA A 50 -10.05 13.67 -8.00
C ALA A 50 -10.02 15.11 -7.45
N TYR A 51 -10.03 16.13 -8.32
CA TYR A 51 -10.17 17.52 -7.88
C TYR A 51 -11.60 17.89 -7.45
N GLU A 52 -12.61 17.18 -7.94
CA GLU A 52 -14.02 17.37 -7.58
C GLU A 52 -14.41 16.51 -6.35
N GLU A 53 -13.95 15.27 -6.32
CA GLU A 53 -14.20 14.26 -5.29
C GLU A 53 -12.87 13.63 -4.87
N GLU A 54 -12.35 14.10 -3.73
CA GLU A 54 -10.97 13.84 -3.26
C GLU A 54 -10.62 12.35 -3.18
N ASP A 55 -11.55 11.53 -2.71
CA ASP A 55 -11.37 10.09 -2.45
C ASP A 55 -12.00 9.22 -3.56
N TYR A 56 -12.23 9.79 -4.76
CA TYR A 56 -12.99 9.14 -5.84
C TYR A 56 -12.48 7.74 -6.22
N VAL A 57 -11.17 7.57 -6.40
CA VAL A 57 -10.59 6.29 -6.85
C VAL A 57 -10.72 5.24 -5.75
N ASP A 58 -10.37 5.62 -4.51
CA ASP A 58 -10.47 4.80 -3.31
C ASP A 58 -11.90 4.31 -3.08
N GLU A 59 -12.90 5.19 -3.21
CA GLU A 59 -14.31 4.82 -3.05
C GLU A 59 -14.79 3.87 -4.16
N LYS A 60 -14.31 4.03 -5.40
CA LYS A 60 -14.61 3.11 -6.50
C LYS A 60 -13.99 1.73 -6.28
N MET A 61 -12.74 1.70 -5.84
CA MET A 61 -12.01 0.48 -5.49
C MET A 61 -12.68 -0.24 -4.31
N LEU A 62 -13.07 0.50 -3.26
CA LEU A 62 -13.84 -0.04 -2.14
C LEU A 62 -15.16 -0.63 -2.63
N GLY A 63 -15.89 0.06 -3.50
CA GLY A 63 -17.14 -0.45 -4.08
C GLY A 63 -16.95 -1.78 -4.83
N LEU A 64 -15.85 -1.93 -5.57
CA LEU A 64 -15.49 -3.18 -6.24
C LEU A 64 -15.20 -4.29 -5.22
N VAL A 65 -14.44 -4.00 -4.16
CA VAL A 65 -14.15 -4.95 -3.06
C VAL A 65 -15.42 -5.41 -2.37
N LEU A 66 -16.30 -4.49 -1.98
CA LEU A 66 -17.56 -4.82 -1.30
C LEU A 66 -18.46 -5.70 -2.17
N LYS A 67 -18.54 -5.39 -3.47
CA LYS A 67 -19.25 -6.22 -4.45
C LYS A 67 -18.66 -7.62 -4.54
N ALA A 68 -17.34 -7.74 -4.63
CA ALA A 68 -16.65 -9.04 -4.71
C ALA A 68 -16.83 -9.89 -3.44
N LEU A 69 -16.88 -9.24 -2.27
CA LEU A 69 -17.15 -9.88 -0.98
C LEU A 69 -18.65 -10.08 -0.68
N LYS A 70 -19.54 -9.56 -1.53
CA LYS A 70 -21.00 -9.57 -1.31
C LYS A 70 -21.41 -8.93 0.02
N ILE A 71 -20.77 -7.82 0.36
CA ILE A 71 -21.10 -7.01 1.54
C ILE A 71 -22.09 -5.93 1.09
N ASP A 72 -23.36 -6.11 1.44
CA ASP A 72 -24.46 -5.18 1.09
C ASP A 72 -24.63 -4.03 2.10
N GLU A 73 -23.93 -4.10 3.22
CA GLU A 73 -24.00 -3.08 4.27
C GLU A 73 -23.22 -1.81 3.87
N PRO A 74 -23.72 -0.62 4.26
CA PRO A 74 -23.00 0.62 3.99
C PRO A 74 -21.68 0.65 4.75
N VAL A 75 -20.58 0.80 4.00
CA VAL A 75 -19.24 1.01 4.54
C VAL A 75 -18.83 2.47 4.29
N GLN A 76 -18.34 3.14 5.33
CA GLN A 76 -17.76 4.48 5.18
C GLN A 76 -16.24 4.39 5.04
N TYR A 77 -15.69 5.01 4.00
CA TYR A 77 -14.26 5.23 3.83
C TYR A 77 -13.84 6.52 4.54
N ILE A 78 -12.81 6.47 5.38
CA ILE A 78 -12.30 7.64 6.11
C ILE A 78 -10.76 7.63 6.10
N PRO A 79 -10.12 8.31 5.13
CA PRO A 79 -8.66 8.45 5.09
C PRO A 79 -8.19 9.54 6.07
N ARG A 80 -7.29 9.22 7.00
CA ARG A 80 -6.80 10.13 8.04
C ARG A 80 -5.39 9.80 8.48
N TYR A 81 -4.69 10.77 9.08
CA TYR A 81 -3.36 10.55 9.68
C TYR A 81 -3.47 9.89 11.06
N ILE A 82 -3.65 8.56 11.07
CA ILE A 82 -3.96 7.78 12.29
C ILE A 82 -2.78 6.94 12.74
N ARG A 83 -1.76 6.77 11.87
CA ARG A 83 -0.60 5.91 12.10
C ARG A 83 -0.98 4.43 12.32
N ASN A 84 -2.18 4.05 11.91
CA ASN A 84 -2.71 2.68 11.89
C ASN A 84 -3.91 2.57 10.95
N MET A 85 -4.00 1.50 10.15
CA MET A 85 -5.24 1.15 9.43
C MET A 85 -6.13 0.31 10.33
N ASN A 86 -7.43 0.59 10.36
CA ASN A 86 -8.39 -0.21 11.13
C ASN A 86 -9.77 -0.16 10.46
N ALA A 87 -10.51 -1.27 10.49
CA ALA A 87 -11.96 -1.24 10.30
C ALA A 87 -12.71 -1.68 11.56
N PHE A 88 -13.84 -1.03 11.83
CA PHE A 88 -14.67 -1.34 12.99
C PHE A 88 -16.13 -1.02 12.74
N HIS A 89 -16.98 -1.58 13.59
CA HIS A 89 -18.42 -1.35 13.55
C HIS A 89 -18.80 -0.19 14.47
N ALA A 90 -19.43 0.85 13.91
CA ALA A 90 -19.86 2.04 14.63
C ALA A 90 -21.36 2.29 14.42
N ASN A 91 -22.17 2.17 15.48
CA ASN A 91 -23.60 2.52 15.49
C ASN A 91 -24.44 1.91 14.34
N GLY A 92 -24.14 0.69 13.89
CA GLY A 92 -24.85 0.01 12.80
C GLY A 92 -24.32 0.31 11.40
N THR A 93 -23.14 0.93 11.31
CA THR A 93 -22.42 1.21 10.07
C THR A 93 -21.01 0.64 10.21
N LYS A 94 -20.52 -0.07 9.18
CA LYS A 94 -19.12 -0.48 9.12
C LYS A 94 -18.28 0.71 8.65
N VAL A 95 -17.21 1.02 9.37
CA VAL A 95 -16.31 2.13 9.03
C VAL A 95 -14.95 1.54 8.76
N VAL A 96 -14.40 1.81 7.59
CA VAL A 96 -13.02 1.51 7.23
C VAL A 96 -12.25 2.81 7.31
N VAL A 97 -11.26 2.82 8.20
CA VAL A 97 -10.40 3.95 8.43
C VAL A 97 -9.02 3.62 7.88
N VAL A 98 -8.58 4.42 6.91
CA VAL A 98 -7.31 4.22 6.23
C VAL A 98 -6.31 5.25 6.70
N ASP A 99 -5.07 4.79 6.93
CA ASP A 99 -3.98 5.64 7.36
C ASP A 99 -3.22 6.20 6.16
N GLU A 100 -3.35 7.50 5.95
CA GLU A 100 -2.64 8.21 4.87
C GLU A 100 -1.12 8.07 4.96
N LEU A 101 -0.59 7.82 6.17
CA LEU A 101 0.83 7.55 6.36
C LEU A 101 1.24 6.20 5.80
N LEU A 102 0.44 5.16 6.01
CA LEU A 102 0.68 3.84 5.43
C LEU A 102 0.59 3.91 3.90
N GLU A 103 -0.40 4.59 3.34
CA GLU A 103 -0.53 4.78 1.88
C GLU A 103 0.69 5.48 1.28
N TYR A 104 1.10 6.61 1.88
CA TYR A 104 2.31 7.32 1.47
C TYR A 104 3.56 6.45 1.55
N THR A 105 3.68 5.69 2.64
CA THR A 105 4.84 4.84 2.89
C THR A 105 4.93 3.70 1.88
N LEU A 106 3.80 3.06 1.59
CA LEU A 106 3.70 1.97 0.63
C LEU A 106 4.08 2.43 -0.78
N ILE A 107 3.47 3.51 -1.26
CA ILE A 107 3.79 4.09 -2.58
C ILE A 107 5.28 4.44 -2.65
N SER A 108 5.78 5.16 -1.65
CA SER A 108 7.17 5.59 -1.61
C SER A 108 8.14 4.41 -1.55
N PHE A 109 7.80 3.35 -0.82
CA PHE A 109 8.59 2.12 -0.75
C PHE A 109 8.67 1.45 -2.11
N LEU A 110 7.54 1.24 -2.78
CA LEU A 110 7.48 0.61 -4.11
C LEU A 110 8.34 1.39 -5.13
N PHE A 111 8.15 2.72 -5.23
CA PHE A 111 8.97 3.55 -6.11
C PHE A 111 10.47 3.48 -5.77
N THR A 112 10.81 3.41 -4.48
CA THR A 112 12.21 3.30 -4.03
C THR A 112 12.82 1.98 -4.47
N MET A 113 12.13 0.86 -4.24
CA MET A 113 12.64 -0.47 -4.56
C MET A 113 12.75 -0.66 -6.08
N TYR A 114 11.73 -0.32 -6.86
CA TYR A 114 11.82 -0.41 -8.32
C TYR A 114 12.88 0.51 -8.90
N SER A 115 13.07 1.70 -8.33
CA SER A 115 14.11 2.61 -8.79
C SER A 115 15.51 2.07 -8.50
N LEU A 116 15.70 1.47 -7.32
CA LEU A 116 16.98 0.87 -6.93
C LEU A 116 17.33 -0.32 -7.83
N GLU A 117 16.36 -1.17 -8.16
CA GLU A 117 16.59 -2.30 -9.07
C GLU A 117 16.90 -1.83 -10.48
N ASN A 118 16.18 -0.80 -10.96
CA ASN A 118 16.39 -0.26 -12.30
C ASN A 118 17.75 0.44 -12.48
N ASN A 119 18.25 1.12 -11.45
CA ASN A 119 19.48 1.90 -11.54
C ASN A 119 20.29 1.88 -10.24
N ARG A 120 21.45 1.24 -10.26
CA ARG A 120 22.39 1.16 -9.13
C ARG A 120 23.53 2.20 -9.18
N SER A 121 23.35 3.31 -9.88
CA SER A 121 24.30 4.43 -9.81
C SER A 121 24.43 4.97 -8.38
N GLU A 122 25.60 5.48 -8.02
CA GLU A 122 25.85 5.99 -6.66
C GLU A 122 24.85 7.08 -6.24
N GLU A 123 24.50 7.96 -7.17
CA GLU A 123 23.50 9.00 -6.98
C GLU A 123 22.12 8.41 -6.67
N ASN A 124 21.66 7.44 -7.46
CA ASN A 124 20.35 6.84 -7.28
C ASN A 124 20.29 6.01 -5.99
N VAL A 125 21.33 5.24 -5.69
CA VAL A 125 21.47 4.50 -4.43
C VAL A 125 21.38 5.47 -3.25
N THR A 126 22.14 6.57 -3.28
CA THR A 126 22.11 7.57 -2.20
C THR A 126 20.73 8.16 -2.01
N ARG A 127 20.02 8.49 -3.11
CA ARG A 127 18.65 9.00 -3.07
C ARG A 127 17.67 7.98 -2.50
N CYS A 128 17.70 6.74 -3.00
CA CYS A 128 16.82 5.66 -2.54
C CYS A 128 17.01 5.35 -1.06
N MET A 129 18.26 5.24 -0.60
CA MET A 129 18.53 4.96 0.82
C MET A 129 18.15 6.14 1.73
N LYS A 130 18.33 7.39 1.28
CA LYS A 130 17.80 8.56 2.00
C LYS A 130 16.28 8.51 2.12
N ASN A 131 15.58 8.15 1.04
CA ASN A 131 14.13 8.03 1.07
C ASN A 131 13.69 6.94 2.05
N PHE A 132 14.32 5.77 2.00
CA PHE A 132 14.05 4.67 2.94
C PHE A 132 14.17 5.10 4.42
N TYR A 133 15.20 5.88 4.77
CA TYR A 133 15.32 6.44 6.13
C TYR A 133 14.19 7.39 6.51
N VAL A 134 13.76 8.23 5.56
CA VAL A 134 12.64 9.15 5.81
C VAL A 134 11.37 8.35 6.08
N LEU A 135 11.13 7.27 5.33
CA LEU A 135 9.96 6.40 5.55
C LEU A 135 9.96 5.80 6.97
N GLU A 136 11.11 5.35 7.48
CA GLU A 136 11.17 4.83 8.85
C GLU A 136 10.98 5.93 9.91
N ASP A 137 11.59 7.10 9.71
CA ASP A 137 11.42 8.23 10.64
C ASP A 137 9.95 8.68 10.68
N LEU A 138 9.24 8.63 9.55
CA LEU A 138 7.81 8.92 9.46
C LEU A 138 6.98 7.88 10.24
N GLN A 139 7.23 6.58 10.01
CA GLN A 139 6.54 5.49 10.70
C GLN A 139 6.74 5.53 12.22
N ASN A 140 7.92 5.96 12.69
CA ASN A 140 8.20 6.15 14.12
C ASN A 140 7.71 7.49 14.69
N GLY A 141 7.04 8.33 13.89
CA GLY A 141 6.55 9.63 14.33
C GLY A 141 7.64 10.65 14.65
N LYS A 142 8.89 10.43 14.18
CA LYS A 142 9.99 11.40 14.28
C LYS A 142 9.88 12.50 13.22
N ARG A 143 9.10 12.26 12.17
CA ARG A 143 8.81 13.20 11.08
C ARG A 143 7.32 13.21 10.77
N GLU A 144 6.90 14.25 10.06
CA GLU A 144 5.61 14.35 9.39
C GLU A 144 5.84 14.37 7.87
N ILE A 145 4.84 13.94 7.11
CA ILE A 145 4.91 13.92 5.65
C ILE A 145 5.06 15.36 5.16
N GLY A 146 6.16 15.64 4.46
CA GLY A 146 6.43 16.95 3.89
C GLY A 146 5.85 17.12 2.49
N THR A 147 5.95 18.33 1.94
CA THR A 147 5.69 18.60 0.53
C THR A 147 6.92 18.30 -0.31
N HIS A 148 6.71 17.76 -1.51
CA HIS A 148 7.78 17.52 -2.48
C HIS A 148 7.99 18.76 -3.35
N ASN A 149 9.24 19.18 -3.54
CA ASN A 149 9.57 20.22 -4.51
C ASN A 149 9.68 19.65 -5.94
N GLU A 150 9.74 20.52 -6.95
CA GLU A 150 9.80 20.12 -8.37
C GLU A 150 10.96 19.17 -8.68
N THR A 151 12.14 19.36 -8.08
CA THR A 151 13.29 18.46 -8.27
C THR A 151 13.03 17.07 -7.73
N GLN A 152 12.46 16.97 -6.53
CA GLN A 152 12.10 15.68 -5.93
C GLN A 152 11.04 14.95 -6.76
N LEU A 153 10.02 15.69 -7.23
CA LEU A 153 8.99 15.16 -8.11
C LEU A 153 9.57 14.67 -9.45
N TYR A 154 10.50 15.43 -10.02
CA TYR A 154 11.22 15.02 -11.22
C TYR A 154 12.01 13.71 -10.99
N GLU A 155 12.78 13.62 -9.91
CA GLU A 155 13.53 12.41 -9.58
C GLU A 155 12.64 11.18 -9.39
N MET A 156 11.44 11.35 -8.83
CA MET A 156 10.44 10.28 -8.74
C MET A 156 9.92 9.86 -10.11
N SER A 157 9.78 10.80 -11.06
CA SER A 157 9.38 10.52 -12.45
C SER A 157 10.46 9.91 -13.34
N LEU A 158 11.70 9.76 -12.86
CA LEU A 158 12.78 9.11 -13.61
C LEU A 158 12.67 7.59 -13.68
N LEU A 159 11.73 7.00 -12.92
CA LEU A 159 11.43 5.59 -13.06
C LEU A 159 10.84 5.32 -14.46
N PRO A 160 11.28 4.27 -15.17
CA PRO A 160 10.65 3.87 -16.43
C PRO A 160 9.14 3.67 -16.29
N GLU A 161 8.39 4.07 -17.32
CA GLU A 161 6.93 4.03 -17.35
C GLU A 161 6.35 2.67 -16.97
N ASN A 162 6.90 1.59 -17.50
CA ASN A 162 6.46 0.23 -17.17
C ASN A 162 6.61 -0.08 -15.67
N LEU A 163 7.69 0.39 -15.03
CA LEU A 163 7.90 0.20 -13.60
C LEU A 163 7.02 1.13 -12.75
N MET A 164 6.65 2.31 -13.26
CA MET A 164 5.65 3.15 -12.61
C MET A 164 4.27 2.47 -12.61
N HIS A 165 3.86 1.89 -13.74
CA HIS A 165 2.61 1.11 -13.80
C HIS A 165 2.67 -0.09 -12.84
N THR A 166 3.73 -0.90 -12.87
CA THR A 166 3.89 -2.01 -11.93
C THR A 166 3.86 -1.56 -10.47
N ALA A 167 4.46 -0.42 -10.12
CA ALA A 167 4.39 0.13 -8.76
C ALA A 167 2.96 0.51 -8.36
N MET A 168 2.19 1.13 -9.27
CA MET A 168 0.80 1.51 -9.00
C MET A 168 -0.14 0.30 -8.94
N ASP A 169 0.07 -0.71 -9.79
CA ASP A 169 -0.68 -1.97 -9.73
C ASP A 169 -0.40 -2.71 -8.42
N ASN A 170 0.87 -2.77 -7.99
CA ASN A 170 1.23 -3.30 -6.67
C ASN A 170 0.59 -2.51 -5.53
N TYR A 171 0.58 -1.18 -5.61
CA TYR A 171 -0.06 -0.34 -4.61
C TYR A 171 -1.53 -0.69 -4.45
N TRP A 172 -2.31 -0.69 -5.53
CA TRP A 172 -3.76 -0.93 -5.46
C TRP A 172 -4.11 -2.37 -5.08
N THR A 173 -3.29 -3.35 -5.47
CA THR A 173 -3.48 -4.75 -5.07
C THR A 173 -3.14 -4.97 -3.59
N ILE A 174 -2.09 -4.33 -3.06
CA ILE A 174 -1.77 -4.33 -1.63
C ILE A 174 -2.83 -3.58 -0.82
N TRP A 175 -3.27 -2.42 -1.29
CA TRP A 175 -4.36 -1.67 -0.67
C TRP A 175 -5.62 -2.52 -0.58
N THR A 176 -5.98 -3.23 -1.66
CA THR A 176 -7.13 -4.14 -1.68
C THR A 176 -6.98 -5.27 -0.66
N PHE A 177 -5.78 -5.84 -0.55
CA PHE A 177 -5.47 -6.85 0.47
C PHE A 177 -5.65 -6.28 1.90
N LEU A 178 -5.12 -5.09 2.19
CA LEU A 178 -5.27 -4.44 3.49
C LEU A 178 -6.75 -4.16 3.82
N ILE A 179 -7.52 -3.65 2.86
CA ILE A 179 -8.95 -3.41 3.03
C ILE A 179 -9.71 -4.71 3.28
N GLY A 180 -9.40 -5.78 2.52
CA GLY A 180 -9.98 -7.10 2.74
C GLY A 180 -9.68 -7.64 4.15
N HIS A 181 -8.45 -7.45 4.63
CA HIS A 181 -8.00 -7.85 5.96
C HIS A 181 -8.80 -7.11 7.04
N GLU A 182 -8.91 -5.78 6.94
CA GLU A 182 -9.67 -5.00 7.91
C GLU A 182 -11.17 -5.30 7.87
N LEU A 183 -11.73 -5.50 6.66
CA LEU A 183 -13.13 -5.90 6.52
C LEU A 183 -13.41 -7.25 7.18
N TYR A 184 -12.46 -8.19 7.17
CA TYR A 184 -12.60 -9.46 7.89
C TYR A 184 -12.88 -9.24 9.38
N HIS A 185 -12.09 -8.38 10.04
CA HIS A 185 -12.28 -8.04 11.45
C HIS A 185 -13.63 -7.34 11.70
N ALA A 186 -14.03 -6.48 10.77
CA ALA A 186 -15.30 -5.76 10.88
C ALA A 186 -16.54 -6.67 10.72
N ILE A 187 -16.44 -7.77 9.95
CA ILE A 187 -17.55 -8.70 9.73
C ILE A 187 -17.52 -9.92 10.67
N HIS A 188 -16.37 -10.24 11.28
CA HIS A 188 -16.21 -11.32 12.29
C HIS A 188 -15.71 -10.77 13.65
N PRO A 189 -16.41 -9.81 14.29
CA PRO A 189 -15.95 -9.16 15.52
C PRO A 189 -15.81 -10.10 16.74
N GLU A 190 -16.37 -11.30 16.65
CA GLU A 190 -16.27 -12.39 17.62
C GLU A 190 -14.97 -13.20 17.53
N ASP A 191 -14.28 -13.17 16.39
CA ASP A 191 -13.00 -13.86 16.22
C ASP A 191 -11.89 -13.03 16.89
N ARG A 192 -11.39 -13.48 18.04
CA ARG A 192 -10.41 -12.76 18.88
C ARG A 192 -9.26 -13.64 19.35
N ASN A 193 -8.88 -14.61 18.55
CA ASN A 193 -7.85 -15.59 18.85
C ASN A 193 -6.42 -15.08 18.58
N GLY A 194 -6.17 -13.78 18.83
CA GLY A 194 -4.87 -13.13 18.63
C GLY A 194 -4.31 -13.37 17.23
N LYS A 195 -3.08 -13.89 17.16
CA LYS A 195 -2.36 -14.13 15.90
C LYS A 195 -3.15 -14.98 14.89
N ASP A 196 -3.90 -15.97 15.35
CA ASP A 196 -4.64 -16.84 14.43
C ASP A 196 -5.76 -16.09 13.70
N THR A 197 -6.35 -15.06 14.35
CA THR A 197 -7.34 -14.18 13.73
C THR A 197 -6.69 -13.34 12.63
N GLU A 198 -5.51 -12.79 12.88
CA GLU A 198 -4.75 -12.02 11.89
C GLU A 198 -4.39 -12.86 10.66
N LEU A 199 -3.97 -14.12 10.87
CA LEU A 199 -3.66 -15.05 9.78
C LEU A 199 -4.91 -15.44 8.98
N ARG A 200 -6.09 -15.56 9.61
CA ARG A 200 -7.35 -15.78 8.89
C ARG A 200 -7.80 -14.55 8.11
N ALA A 201 -7.60 -13.35 8.67
CA ALA A 201 -7.86 -12.11 7.96
C ALA A 201 -6.99 -11.99 6.70
N ASP A 202 -5.71 -12.36 6.79
CA ASP A 202 -4.80 -12.43 5.63
C ASP A 202 -5.29 -13.43 4.58
N GLN A 203 -5.71 -14.62 4.98
CA GLN A 203 -6.25 -15.61 4.04
C GLN A 203 -7.53 -15.13 3.35
N TYR A 204 -8.42 -14.47 4.10
CA TYR A 204 -9.65 -13.89 3.56
C TYR A 204 -9.34 -12.80 2.52
N ALA A 205 -8.43 -11.89 2.85
CA ALA A 205 -7.95 -10.84 1.97
C ALA A 205 -7.27 -11.40 0.71
N TYR A 206 -6.49 -12.47 0.86
CA TYR A 206 -5.81 -13.09 -0.27
C TYR A 206 -6.79 -13.73 -1.26
N ARG A 207 -7.81 -14.44 -0.75
CA ARG A 207 -8.88 -15.01 -1.60
C ARG A 207 -9.65 -13.93 -2.35
N LEU A 208 -9.91 -12.79 -1.72
CA LEU A 208 -10.47 -11.62 -2.40
C LEU A 208 -9.58 -11.16 -3.57
N LEU A 209 -8.28 -10.99 -3.32
CA LEU A 209 -7.33 -10.57 -4.35
C LEU A 209 -7.32 -11.54 -5.53
N ILE A 210 -7.18 -12.84 -5.27
CA ILE A 210 -7.21 -13.86 -6.33
C ILE A 210 -8.52 -13.83 -7.12
N ASN A 211 -9.66 -13.69 -6.43
CA ASN A 211 -10.97 -13.55 -7.09
C ASN A 211 -11.02 -12.33 -8.01
N LEU A 212 -10.51 -11.17 -7.59
CA LEU A 212 -10.48 -9.95 -8.40
C LEU A 212 -9.56 -10.08 -9.61
N ILE A 213 -8.39 -10.72 -9.47
CA ILE A 213 -7.50 -11.03 -10.59
C ILE A 213 -8.24 -11.90 -11.63
N MET A 214 -8.94 -12.94 -11.18
CA MET A 214 -9.70 -13.81 -12.07
C MET A 214 -10.92 -13.14 -12.71
N GLN A 215 -11.58 -12.22 -12.00
CA GLN A 215 -12.65 -11.39 -12.57
C GLN A 215 -12.09 -10.45 -13.65
N GLN A 216 -10.93 -9.83 -13.42
CA GLN A 216 -10.28 -8.98 -14.42
C GLN A 216 -9.88 -9.78 -15.66
N LYS A 217 -9.33 -10.99 -15.49
CA LYS A 217 -9.04 -11.92 -16.60
C LYS A 217 -10.27 -12.26 -17.44
N LYS A 218 -11.46 -12.25 -16.82
CA LYS A 218 -12.77 -12.46 -17.48
C LYS A 218 -13.41 -11.18 -18.02
N ASN A 219 -12.73 -10.03 -17.91
CA ASN A 219 -13.24 -8.70 -18.27
C ASN A 219 -14.46 -8.27 -17.44
N GLU A 220 -14.54 -8.69 -16.18
CA GLU A 220 -15.63 -8.36 -15.27
C GLU A 220 -15.31 -7.14 -14.37
N VAL A 221 -14.04 -6.71 -14.35
CA VAL A 221 -13.57 -5.49 -13.68
C VAL A 221 -13.67 -4.30 -14.65
N PRO A 222 -14.29 -3.17 -14.26
CA PRO A 222 -14.36 -1.95 -15.08
C PRO A 222 -12.98 -1.48 -15.54
N GLU A 223 -12.88 -0.98 -16.77
CA GLU A 223 -11.62 -0.55 -17.39
C GLU A 223 -10.84 0.43 -16.51
N GLU A 224 -11.53 1.40 -15.91
CA GLU A 224 -10.91 2.41 -15.05
C GLU A 224 -10.36 1.88 -13.71
N LEU A 225 -10.64 0.62 -13.36
CA LEU A 225 -10.19 -0.05 -12.13
C LEU A 225 -9.28 -1.26 -12.43
N GLN A 226 -8.79 -1.42 -13.66
CA GLN A 226 -8.00 -2.58 -14.05
C GLN A 226 -6.55 -2.48 -13.54
N VAL A 227 -6.34 -3.03 -12.35
CA VAL A 227 -5.03 -3.11 -11.66
C VAL A 227 -4.72 -4.52 -11.16
N PHE A 228 -5.67 -5.46 -11.31
CA PHE A 228 -5.59 -6.83 -10.81
C PHE A 228 -5.06 -7.78 -11.89
N TRP A 229 -3.81 -7.55 -12.31
CA TRP A 229 -3.12 -8.41 -13.26
C TRP A 229 -2.59 -9.68 -12.59
N GLU A 230 -2.45 -10.77 -13.36
CA GLU A 230 -2.05 -12.08 -12.82
C GLU A 230 -0.66 -12.06 -12.17
N ASP A 231 0.23 -11.19 -12.64
CA ASP A 231 1.56 -10.98 -12.07
C ASP A 231 1.56 -10.27 -10.71
N GLN A 232 0.42 -9.75 -10.26
CA GLN A 232 0.26 -9.09 -8.96
C GLN A 232 -0.24 -10.04 -7.84
N TYR A 233 -0.32 -11.35 -8.10
CA TYR A 233 -0.77 -12.31 -7.08
C TYR A 233 0.18 -12.41 -5.86
N LEU A 234 1.40 -11.87 -5.96
CA LEU A 234 2.40 -11.82 -4.88
C LEU A 234 2.54 -10.46 -4.20
N SER A 235 1.72 -9.46 -4.53
CA SER A 235 1.81 -8.14 -3.90
C SER A 235 1.69 -8.17 -2.36
N PRO A 236 0.89 -9.06 -1.73
CA PRO A 236 0.90 -9.20 -0.26
C PRO A 236 2.27 -9.63 0.31
N ILE A 237 3.06 -10.39 -0.44
CA ILE A 237 4.42 -10.76 -0.03
C ILE A 237 5.34 -9.53 -0.05
N ILE A 238 5.17 -8.64 -1.05
CA ILE A 238 5.89 -7.36 -1.14
C ILE A 238 5.56 -6.47 0.07
N LEU A 239 4.29 -6.40 0.49
CA LEU A 239 3.89 -5.70 1.71
C LEU A 239 4.64 -6.24 2.94
N PHE A 240 4.68 -7.55 3.12
CA PHE A 240 5.37 -8.14 4.28
C PHE A 240 6.89 -7.99 4.20
N GLU A 241 7.45 -7.95 3.00
CA GLU A 241 8.87 -7.64 2.81
C GLU A 241 9.20 -6.21 3.23
N MET A 242 8.32 -5.24 2.95
CA MET A 242 8.46 -3.88 3.46
C MET A 242 8.53 -3.85 4.98
N PHE A 243 7.59 -4.52 5.67
CA PHE A 243 7.58 -4.57 7.13
C PHE A 243 8.82 -5.28 7.70
N ARG A 244 9.26 -6.39 7.08
CA ARG A 244 10.49 -7.08 7.45
C ARG A 244 11.71 -6.15 7.38
N LEU A 245 11.81 -5.34 6.33
CA LEU A 245 12.93 -4.41 6.16
C LEU A 245 12.90 -3.27 7.21
N PHE A 246 11.71 -2.80 7.60
CA PHE A 246 11.56 -1.84 8.70
C PHE A 246 11.95 -2.42 10.06
N ASP A 247 11.65 -3.69 10.32
CA ASP A 247 12.10 -4.41 11.51
C ASP A 247 13.63 -4.47 11.56
N VAL A 248 14.26 -4.89 10.46
CA VAL A 248 15.73 -4.97 10.35
C VAL A 248 16.35 -3.62 10.66
N TYR A 249 15.84 -2.53 10.10
CA TYR A 249 16.35 -1.19 10.38
C TYR A 249 16.19 -0.79 11.85
N SER A 250 15.03 -1.08 12.45
CA SER A 250 14.76 -0.79 13.86
C SER A 250 15.69 -1.55 14.81
N GLU A 251 15.92 -2.83 14.55
CA GLU A 251 16.86 -3.68 15.31
C GLU A 251 18.30 -3.18 15.20
N LEU A 252 18.70 -2.80 13.99
CA LEU A 252 19.98 -2.18 13.70
C LEU A 252 20.19 -0.85 14.45
N LYS A 253 19.12 -0.16 14.82
CA LYS A 253 19.11 1.02 15.72
C LYS A 253 19.01 0.68 17.21
N GLY A 254 19.05 -0.60 17.57
CA GLY A 254 18.97 -1.08 18.95
C GLY A 254 17.55 -1.12 19.53
N LYS A 255 16.52 -0.96 18.70
CA LYS A 255 15.12 -1.15 19.13
C LYS A 255 14.77 -2.62 19.02
N LYS A 256 14.35 -3.24 20.12
CA LYS A 256 13.85 -4.61 20.10
C LYS A 256 12.44 -4.64 19.50
N ILE A 257 12.23 -5.43 18.45
CA ILE A 257 10.90 -5.71 17.91
C ILE A 257 10.25 -6.84 18.70
N VAL A 258 8.97 -6.68 19.07
CA VAL A 258 8.22 -7.68 19.82
C VAL A 258 6.83 -7.83 19.22
N TYR A 259 6.55 -9.02 18.71
CA TYR A 259 5.27 -9.42 18.14
C TYR A 259 4.44 -10.21 19.17
N GLN A 260 3.70 -9.49 20.02
CA GLN A 260 2.87 -10.11 21.08
C GLN A 260 1.58 -10.69 20.48
N ASP A 261 0.70 -9.83 19.98
CA ASP A 261 -0.64 -10.22 19.53
C ASP A 261 -0.77 -10.33 18.01
N HIS A 262 0.25 -9.88 17.26
CA HIS A 262 0.28 -9.97 15.79
C HIS A 262 1.35 -10.96 15.31
N PRO A 263 1.12 -11.67 14.19
CA PRO A 263 2.13 -12.50 13.56
C PRO A 263 3.28 -11.65 12.99
N THR A 264 4.48 -12.22 12.97
CA THR A 264 5.64 -11.61 12.33
C THR A 264 5.43 -11.53 10.80
N PRO A 265 6.14 -10.63 10.09
CA PRO A 265 6.07 -10.57 8.63
C PRO A 265 6.37 -11.92 7.97
N LYS A 266 7.30 -12.70 8.55
CA LYS A 266 7.64 -14.04 8.05
C LYS A 266 6.49 -15.04 8.24
N GLU A 267 5.85 -15.06 9.41
CA GLU A 267 4.67 -15.89 9.66
C GLU A 267 3.53 -15.54 8.68
N ARG A 268 3.32 -14.27 8.36
CA ARG A 268 2.32 -13.82 7.38
C ARG A 268 2.68 -14.23 5.95
N GLN A 269 3.94 -14.12 5.53
CA GLN A 269 4.39 -14.63 4.23
C GLN A 269 4.16 -16.14 4.10
N ASP A 270 4.57 -16.91 5.11
CA ASP A 270 4.43 -18.37 5.11
C ASP A 270 2.95 -18.80 5.07
N ASN A 271 2.08 -18.04 5.75
CA ASN A 271 0.64 -18.23 5.69
C ASN A 271 0.08 -18.04 4.27
N ILE A 272 0.47 -16.98 3.57
CA ILE A 272 0.06 -16.75 2.17
C ILE A 272 0.60 -17.85 1.24
N PHE A 273 1.88 -18.22 1.37
CA PHE A 273 2.46 -19.30 0.57
C PHE A 273 1.76 -20.64 0.77
N SER A 274 1.25 -20.91 1.99
CA SER A 274 0.51 -22.14 2.28
C SER A 274 -0.78 -22.29 1.47
N MET A 275 -1.34 -21.18 0.98
CA MET A 275 -2.59 -21.16 0.21
C MET A 275 -2.41 -21.51 -1.26
N PHE A 276 -1.18 -21.50 -1.79
CA PHE A 276 -0.95 -21.54 -3.24
C PHE A 276 -1.48 -22.78 -3.91
N LYS A 277 -1.45 -23.91 -3.21
CA LYS A 277 -1.92 -25.19 -3.73
C LYS A 277 -3.43 -25.21 -3.98
N ASP A 278 -4.19 -24.58 -3.10
CA ASP A 278 -5.64 -24.76 -3.03
C ASP A 278 -6.41 -23.51 -3.51
N ASP A 279 -5.82 -22.32 -3.37
CA ASP A 279 -6.48 -21.05 -3.66
C ASP A 279 -6.02 -20.39 -4.98
N ILE A 280 -4.87 -20.79 -5.57
CA ILE A 280 -4.45 -20.28 -6.90
C ILE A 280 -5.01 -21.19 -8.00
N PRO A 281 -5.84 -20.67 -8.92
CA PRO A 281 -6.36 -21.45 -10.05
C PRO A 281 -5.25 -21.92 -11.00
N GLU A 282 -5.37 -23.14 -11.53
CA GLU A 282 -4.38 -23.70 -12.47
C GLU A 282 -4.20 -22.86 -13.74
N GLU A 283 -5.26 -22.16 -14.17
CA GLU A 283 -5.24 -21.29 -15.32
C GLU A 283 -4.56 -19.93 -15.07
N MET A 284 -4.16 -19.62 -13.84
CA MET A 284 -3.49 -18.36 -13.51
C MET A 284 -2.00 -18.40 -13.91
N ASN A 285 -1.51 -17.41 -14.66
CA ASN A 285 -0.10 -17.30 -14.99
C ASN A 285 0.71 -16.73 -13.81
N THR A 286 1.47 -17.60 -13.15
CA THR A 286 2.29 -17.23 -11.99
C THR A 286 3.75 -16.89 -12.34
N GLU A 287 4.20 -17.07 -13.59
CA GLU A 287 5.61 -16.91 -13.96
C GLU A 287 6.07 -15.46 -13.83
N GLU A 288 5.30 -14.53 -14.38
CA GLU A 288 5.64 -13.09 -14.35
C GLU A 288 5.59 -12.53 -12.93
N GLY A 289 4.67 -13.01 -12.08
CA GLY A 289 4.61 -12.53 -10.70
C GLY A 289 5.87 -12.86 -9.89
N ASN A 290 6.52 -14.00 -10.15
CA ASN A 290 7.82 -14.29 -9.55
C ASN A 290 8.90 -13.29 -9.98
N LYS A 291 8.86 -12.83 -11.25
CA LYS A 291 9.79 -11.81 -11.76
C LYS A 291 9.54 -10.48 -11.06
N VAL A 292 8.27 -10.06 -10.94
CA VAL A 292 7.88 -8.83 -10.22
C VAL A 292 8.34 -8.86 -8.76
N LEU A 293 8.09 -9.96 -8.03
CA LEU A 293 8.55 -10.11 -6.65
C LEU A 293 10.07 -10.04 -6.54
N ASN A 294 10.81 -10.70 -7.44
CA ASN A 294 12.27 -10.71 -7.41
C ASN A 294 12.89 -9.31 -7.58
N LEU A 295 12.26 -8.39 -8.32
CA LEU A 295 12.73 -7.00 -8.42
C LEU A 295 12.76 -6.32 -7.04
N ILE A 296 11.73 -6.58 -6.21
CA ILE A 296 11.65 -6.06 -4.84
C ILE A 296 12.63 -6.78 -3.93
N LEU A 297 12.70 -8.11 -3.98
CA LEU A 297 13.60 -8.88 -3.10
C LEU A 297 15.07 -8.51 -3.33
N ASN A 298 15.50 -8.39 -4.59
CA ASN A 298 16.86 -7.98 -4.94
C ASN A 298 17.22 -6.59 -4.38
N SER A 299 16.26 -5.65 -4.42
CA SER A 299 16.44 -4.30 -3.90
C SER A 299 16.41 -4.25 -2.38
N SER A 300 15.54 -5.04 -1.76
CA SER A 300 15.42 -5.17 -0.31
C SER A 300 16.70 -5.76 0.29
N GLU A 301 17.24 -6.83 -0.32
CA GLU A 301 18.52 -7.43 0.08
C GLU A 301 19.67 -6.42 -0.03
N TYR A 302 19.75 -5.71 -1.16
CA TYR A 302 20.75 -4.66 -1.35
C TYR A 302 20.63 -3.56 -0.29
N ALA A 303 19.40 -3.11 0.00
CA ALA A 303 19.14 -2.08 0.99
C ALA A 303 19.59 -2.55 2.38
N GLU A 304 19.23 -3.77 2.78
CA GLU A 304 19.65 -4.38 4.03
C GLU A 304 21.18 -4.46 4.16
N ASP A 305 21.87 -5.00 3.15
CA ASP A 305 23.32 -5.09 3.14
C ASP A 305 23.99 -3.72 3.29
N TRP A 306 23.46 -2.73 2.58
CA TRP A 306 23.96 -1.37 2.67
C TRP A 306 23.73 -0.75 4.06
N LEU A 307 22.59 -1.01 4.71
CA LEU A 307 22.30 -0.58 6.08
C LEU A 307 23.28 -1.19 7.08
N ARG A 308 23.46 -2.52 7.01
CA ARG A 308 24.42 -3.26 7.85
C ARG A 308 25.84 -2.73 7.67
N TYR A 309 26.23 -2.47 6.42
CA TYR A 309 27.53 -1.86 6.11
C TYR A 309 27.68 -0.48 6.75
N LYS A 310 26.69 0.42 6.62
CA LYS A 310 26.77 1.78 7.19
C LYS A 310 26.89 1.77 8.71
N ILE A 311 26.19 0.87 9.41
CA ILE A 311 26.32 0.72 10.88
C ILE A 311 27.69 0.18 11.25
N SER A 312 28.23 -0.80 10.51
CA SER A 312 29.59 -1.30 10.76
C SER A 312 30.65 -0.21 10.64
N LYS A 313 30.35 0.89 9.92
CA LYS A 313 31.22 2.06 9.77
C LYS A 313 30.88 3.21 10.73
N GLY A 314 29.90 3.06 11.61
CA GLY A 314 29.44 4.10 12.54
C GLY A 314 28.79 5.31 11.85
N LYS A 315 28.19 5.11 10.66
CA LYS A 315 27.66 6.19 9.81
C LYS A 315 26.13 6.29 9.80
N LEU A 316 25.46 5.63 10.76
CA LEU A 316 24.01 5.49 10.78
C LEU A 316 23.38 6.10 12.01
#